data_AF-A0A2N2JZB8-F1
#
_entry.id   AF-A0A2N2JZB8-F1
#
_cell.length_a   1.000
_cell.length_b   1.000
_cell.length_c   1.000
_cell.angle_alpha   90.00
_cell.angle_beta   90.00
_cell.angle_gamma   90.00
#
_symmetry.space_group_name_H-M   'P 1'
#
loop_
_entity.id
_entity.type
_entity.pdbx_description
1 polymer ?
#
loop_
_entity_poly.entity_id
_entity_poly.type
_entity_poly.pdbx_seq_one_letter_code
_entity_poly.pdbx_strand_id
1 'polypeptide(L)'
;MKETILSASTPLPSDLRRVDECPGCQSSHLEPFGGTEYRGIPLKYERCRECNLLFMNPRPSQEWYNRLYRDEFWRSKREKSDKGNARKQLFKEAKFAAKIGDLLDAVGFAQSNPNPEILEVGCAFGLIVRLVAERFHGRGWGVEPSDEAKLVAERIVGTPIYARSMDELIANDKRERFDLIIFSHVLENITNAPEALHAAQRLLKADGLILIDTRNNYWFRSWHIHHPYCFTAPSLSKMLARSGLQTIKTRTWSRPKMAYGGLYLSIVAQRRDAIPVWEPLPVMASLHMRFGPSVYRLLTPWVVRYLNSQVAQHRWRLEEGVRRRVAELVNLLPDTPIQS
;
A
#
# COMPACT_ATOMS: atom_id res chain seq x y z
N MET A 1 -19.25 -24.86 -27.81
CA MET A 1 -18.03 -24.05 -27.65
C MET A 1 -18.35 -22.96 -26.65
N LYS A 2 -17.77 -23.00 -25.46
CA LYS A 2 -17.87 -21.89 -24.51
C LYS A 2 -17.04 -20.76 -25.10
N GLU A 3 -17.70 -19.70 -25.57
CA GLU A 3 -17.02 -18.44 -25.85
C GLU A 3 -16.20 -18.09 -24.62
N THR A 4 -14.89 -18.15 -24.80
CA THR A 4 -13.94 -17.71 -23.79
C THR A 4 -14.03 -16.20 -23.82
N ILE A 5 -14.95 -15.64 -23.04
CA ILE A 5 -14.97 -14.21 -22.76
C ILE A 5 -13.59 -13.92 -22.17
N LEU A 6 -12.69 -13.36 -22.98
CA LEU A 6 -11.52 -12.66 -22.51
C LEU A 6 -12.06 -11.61 -21.53
N SER A 7 -11.99 -11.88 -20.23
CA SER A 7 -12.29 -10.88 -19.23
C SER A 7 -11.45 -9.65 -19.57
N ALA A 8 -12.02 -8.46 -19.52
CA ALA A 8 -11.36 -7.19 -19.85
C ALA A 8 -10.03 -6.94 -19.08
N SER A 9 -9.72 -7.78 -18.09
CA SER A 9 -8.49 -7.88 -17.31
C SER A 9 -7.37 -8.80 -17.86
N THR A 10 -7.33 -9.18 -19.13
CA THR A 10 -6.12 -9.83 -19.66
C THR A 10 -5.27 -8.77 -20.36
N PRO A 11 -4.05 -8.46 -19.88
CA PRO A 11 -3.18 -7.50 -20.55
C PRO A 11 -2.78 -8.08 -21.91
N LEU A 12 -3.04 -7.31 -22.95
CA LEU A 12 -2.57 -7.62 -24.30
C LEU A 12 -1.06 -7.38 -24.36
N PRO A 13 -0.33 -7.95 -25.34
CA PRO A 13 1.08 -7.63 -25.55
C PRO A 13 1.34 -6.11 -25.65
N SER A 14 0.39 -5.35 -26.23
CA SER A 14 0.43 -3.89 -26.33
C SER A 14 0.22 -3.16 -25.00
N ASP A 15 -0.32 -3.80 -23.96
CA ASP A 15 -0.43 -3.25 -22.60
C ASP A 15 0.86 -3.48 -21.80
N LEU A 16 1.76 -4.35 -22.25
CA LEU A 16 2.98 -4.68 -21.52
C LEU A 16 4.07 -3.62 -21.72
N ARG A 17 4.76 -3.30 -20.63
CA ARG A 17 5.86 -2.34 -20.58
C ARG A 17 7.07 -3.05 -19.97
N ARG A 18 8.15 -3.10 -20.74
CA ARG A 18 9.46 -3.56 -20.26
C ARG A 18 10.31 -2.36 -19.88
N VAL A 19 11.13 -2.52 -18.86
CA VAL A 19 12.18 -1.56 -18.50
C VAL A 19 13.53 -2.28 -18.48
N ASP A 20 14.59 -1.60 -18.90
CA ASP A 20 15.96 -2.14 -18.88
C ASP A 20 16.78 -1.64 -17.68
N GLU A 21 16.21 -0.72 -16.90
CA GLU A 21 16.79 -0.19 -15.67
C GLU A 21 15.86 -0.39 -14.47
N CYS A 22 16.44 -0.56 -13.28
CA CYS A 22 15.70 -0.71 -12.04
C CYS A 22 14.90 0.56 -11.70
N PRO A 23 13.57 0.50 -11.53
CA PRO A 23 12.79 1.69 -11.16
C PRO A 23 13.16 2.31 -9.81
N GLY A 24 13.77 1.54 -8.90
CA GLY A 24 14.16 2.04 -7.58
C GLY A 24 15.54 2.70 -7.52
N CYS A 25 16.47 2.33 -8.40
CA CYS A 25 17.86 2.83 -8.31
C CYS A 25 18.57 3.06 -9.65
N GLN A 26 17.89 2.85 -10.79
CA GLN A 26 18.39 3.03 -12.16
C GLN A 26 19.59 2.16 -12.56
N SER A 27 19.96 1.17 -11.75
CA SER A 27 20.92 0.16 -12.19
C SER A 27 20.35 -0.71 -13.31
N SER A 28 21.16 -0.98 -14.33
CA SER A 28 20.90 -1.96 -15.38
C SER A 28 21.25 -3.40 -14.98
N HIS A 29 21.74 -3.63 -13.76
CA HIS A 29 22.07 -4.97 -13.24
C HIS A 29 20.81 -5.71 -12.78
N LEU A 30 20.00 -6.11 -13.75
CA LEU A 30 18.76 -6.86 -13.55
C LEU A 30 18.99 -8.35 -13.80
N GLU A 31 18.39 -9.20 -12.98
CA GLU A 31 18.41 -10.65 -13.17
C GLU A 31 17.00 -11.25 -13.03
N PRO A 32 16.66 -12.30 -13.80
CA PRO A 32 15.44 -13.06 -13.59
C PRO A 32 15.40 -13.64 -12.17
N PHE A 33 14.27 -13.43 -11.47
CA PHE A 33 14.10 -13.95 -10.11
C PHE A 33 13.10 -15.10 -10.03
N GLY A 34 11.99 -14.97 -10.75
CA GLY A 34 10.93 -15.99 -10.79
C GLY A 34 9.64 -15.46 -11.38
N GLY A 35 8.57 -16.25 -11.25
CA GLY A 35 7.26 -15.84 -11.74
C GLY A 35 6.11 -16.62 -11.13
N THR A 36 4.91 -16.13 -11.39
CA THR A 36 3.64 -16.80 -11.08
C THR A 36 2.72 -16.67 -12.28
N GLU A 37 1.55 -17.27 -12.22
CA GLU A 37 0.51 -17.06 -13.20
C GLU A 37 -0.67 -16.31 -12.57
N TYR A 38 -1.34 -15.47 -13.35
CA TYR A 38 -2.64 -14.90 -13.02
C TYR A 38 -3.59 -15.15 -14.20
N ARG A 39 -4.61 -15.99 -14.03
CA ARG A 39 -5.61 -16.31 -15.08
C ARG A 39 -4.96 -16.69 -16.44
N GLY A 40 -3.94 -17.55 -16.45
CA GLY A 40 -3.21 -17.91 -17.68
C GLY A 40 -2.11 -16.95 -18.10
N ILE A 41 -1.96 -15.78 -17.45
CA ILE A 41 -0.95 -14.78 -17.80
C ILE A 41 0.33 -15.03 -16.98
N PRO A 42 1.48 -15.28 -17.60
CA PRO A 42 2.74 -15.43 -16.89
C PRO A 42 3.21 -14.06 -16.37
N LEU A 43 3.26 -13.94 -15.04
CA LEU A 43 3.83 -12.79 -14.35
C LEU A 43 5.29 -13.08 -14.04
N LYS A 44 6.19 -12.37 -14.71
CA LYS A 44 7.65 -12.49 -14.51
C LYS A 44 8.14 -11.38 -13.61
N TYR A 45 9.05 -11.72 -12.71
CA TYR A 45 9.69 -10.80 -11.79
C TYR A 45 11.21 -10.83 -11.97
N GLU A 46 11.78 -9.64 -12.02
CA GLU A 46 13.23 -9.41 -12.05
C GLU A 46 13.68 -8.74 -10.76
N ARG A 47 14.90 -9.06 -10.36
CA ARG A 47 15.56 -8.49 -9.18
C ARG A 47 16.71 -7.59 -9.63
N CYS A 48 16.78 -6.40 -9.05
CA CYS A 48 17.96 -5.55 -9.17
C CYS A 48 19.07 -6.03 -8.22
N ARG A 49 20.29 -6.23 -8.73
CA ARG A 49 21.44 -6.67 -7.92
C ARG A 49 21.99 -5.59 -6.99
N GLU A 50 21.74 -4.32 -7.28
CA GLU A 50 22.23 -3.19 -6.47
C GLU A 50 21.34 -2.87 -5.27
N CYS A 51 20.02 -2.80 -5.48
CA CYS A 51 19.07 -2.41 -4.42
C CYS A 51 18.14 -3.54 -3.94
N ASN A 52 18.25 -4.73 -4.52
CA ASN A 52 17.39 -5.90 -4.25
C ASN A 52 15.89 -5.65 -4.45
N LEU A 53 15.49 -4.56 -5.13
CA LEU A 53 14.09 -4.37 -5.52
C LEU A 53 13.67 -5.50 -6.46
N LEU A 54 12.58 -6.17 -6.08
CA LEU A 54 11.89 -7.14 -6.92
C LEU A 54 10.70 -6.44 -7.57
N PHE A 55 10.58 -6.53 -8.89
CA PHE A 55 9.51 -5.87 -9.64
C PHE A 55 9.09 -6.71 -10.85
N MET A 56 7.84 -6.53 -11.26
CA MET A 56 7.27 -7.20 -12.42
C MET A 56 7.88 -6.61 -13.70
N ASN A 57 8.44 -7.47 -14.55
CA ASN A 57 9.03 -7.04 -15.83
C ASN A 57 8.88 -8.17 -16.88
N PRO A 58 8.14 -7.94 -17.99
CA PRO A 58 7.34 -6.75 -18.27
C PRO A 58 6.11 -6.64 -17.36
N ARG A 59 5.64 -5.42 -17.09
CA ARG A 59 4.42 -5.14 -16.31
C ARG A 59 3.31 -4.58 -17.20
N PRO A 60 2.02 -4.72 -16.86
CA PRO A 60 0.97 -3.96 -17.51
C PRO A 60 1.15 -2.44 -17.35
N SER A 61 0.64 -1.67 -18.31
CA SER A 61 0.70 -0.22 -18.32
C SER A 61 -0.23 0.42 -17.28
N GLN A 62 -0.02 1.71 -16.99
CA GLN A 62 -0.88 2.43 -16.05
C GLN A 62 -2.33 2.49 -16.52
N GLU A 63 -2.57 2.63 -17.84
CA GLU A 63 -3.92 2.61 -18.42
C GLU A 63 -4.61 1.28 -18.16
N TRP A 64 -3.88 0.17 -18.27
CA TRP A 64 -4.42 -1.16 -17.95
C TRP A 64 -4.79 -1.28 -16.47
N TYR A 65 -3.93 -0.82 -15.55
CA TYR A 65 -4.24 -0.82 -14.12
C TYR A 65 -5.42 0.11 -13.78
N ASN A 66 -5.53 1.26 -14.46
CA ASN A 66 -6.66 2.17 -14.27
C ASN A 66 -7.99 1.50 -14.62
N ARG A 67 -8.06 0.74 -15.72
CA ARG A 67 -9.24 -0.07 -16.08
C ARG A 67 -9.53 -1.13 -15.01
N LEU A 68 -8.50 -1.88 -14.59
CA LEU A 68 -8.63 -2.90 -13.55
C LEU A 68 -9.19 -2.33 -12.24
N TYR A 69 -8.70 -1.19 -11.77
CA TYR A 69 -9.13 -0.60 -10.49
C TYR A 69 -10.46 0.14 -10.58
N ARG A 70 -10.73 0.83 -11.69
CA ARG A 70 -12.01 1.52 -11.92
C ARG A 70 -13.14 0.53 -12.12
N ASP A 71 -12.94 -0.47 -12.97
CA ASP A 71 -14.04 -1.27 -13.50
C ASP A 71 -14.16 -2.62 -12.79
N GLU A 72 -13.07 -3.26 -12.38
CA GLU A 72 -13.12 -4.68 -11.98
C GLU A 72 -12.78 -4.97 -10.52
N PHE A 73 -11.92 -4.17 -9.88
CA PHE A 73 -11.38 -4.50 -8.56
C PHE A 73 -12.49 -4.63 -7.51
N TRP A 74 -13.35 -3.63 -7.40
CA TRP A 74 -14.48 -3.66 -6.46
C TRP A 74 -15.57 -4.63 -6.92
N ARG A 75 -15.85 -4.75 -8.23
CA ARG A 75 -16.77 -5.78 -8.77
C ARG A 75 -16.37 -7.20 -8.40
N SER A 76 -15.08 -7.55 -8.49
CA SER A 76 -14.60 -8.89 -8.12
C SER A 76 -14.70 -9.16 -6.61
N LYS A 77 -14.69 -8.10 -5.79
CA LYS A 77 -14.95 -8.18 -4.35
C LYS A 77 -16.44 -8.34 -4.06
N ARG A 78 -17.34 -8.00 -4.99
CA ARG A 78 -18.80 -8.07 -4.83
C ARG A 78 -19.40 -9.45 -5.03
N GLU A 79 -18.88 -10.25 -5.96
CA GLU A 79 -19.39 -11.59 -6.31
C GLU A 79 -19.49 -12.61 -5.14
N LYS A 80 -18.98 -12.26 -3.94
CA LYS A 80 -18.96 -13.12 -2.74
C LYS A 80 -19.85 -12.63 -1.57
N SER A 81 -20.47 -11.44 -1.65
CA SER A 81 -21.42 -10.75 -0.72
C SER A 81 -21.04 -9.28 -0.49
N ASP A 82 -21.91 -8.34 -0.90
CA ASP A 82 -21.62 -6.90 -0.90
C ASP A 82 -21.43 -6.33 0.52
N LYS A 83 -22.44 -6.46 1.40
CA LYS A 83 -22.36 -5.94 2.78
C LYS A 83 -21.28 -6.64 3.62
N GLY A 84 -21.07 -7.94 3.41
CA GLY A 84 -20.07 -8.73 4.12
C GLY A 84 -18.63 -8.33 3.78
N ASN A 85 -18.34 -8.04 2.52
CA ASN A 85 -17.01 -7.63 2.08
C ASN A 85 -16.72 -6.17 2.38
N ALA A 86 -17.72 -5.29 2.25
CA ALA A 86 -17.59 -3.90 2.68
C ALA A 86 -17.35 -3.79 4.20
N ARG A 87 -18.07 -4.57 5.01
CA ARG A 87 -17.77 -4.72 6.45
C ARG A 87 -16.33 -5.13 6.71
N LYS A 88 -15.85 -6.20 6.04
CA LYS A 88 -14.45 -6.65 6.20
C LYS A 88 -13.44 -5.57 5.82
N GLN A 89 -13.75 -4.75 4.82
CA GLN A 89 -12.90 -3.64 4.39
C GLN A 89 -12.86 -2.52 5.43
N LEU A 90 -14.00 -2.05 5.95
CA LEU A 90 -14.04 -1.05 7.02
C LEU A 90 -13.31 -1.52 8.28
N PHE A 91 -13.52 -2.78 8.71
CA PHE A 91 -12.77 -3.35 9.82
C PHE A 91 -11.27 -3.48 9.54
N LYS A 92 -10.89 -3.69 8.28
CA LYS A 92 -9.50 -3.71 7.84
C LYS A 92 -8.90 -2.31 7.99
N GLU A 93 -9.53 -1.31 7.38
CA GLU A 93 -9.09 0.09 7.40
C GLU A 93 -8.95 0.63 8.83
N ALA A 94 -9.95 0.41 9.70
CA ALA A 94 -9.86 0.81 11.10
C ALA A 94 -8.64 0.24 11.83
N LYS A 95 -8.26 -0.99 11.52
CA LYS A 95 -7.07 -1.63 12.11
C LYS A 95 -5.76 -1.04 11.59
N PHE A 96 -5.71 -0.72 10.30
CA PHE A 96 -4.56 -0.02 9.71
C PHE A 96 -4.45 1.40 10.27
N ALA A 97 -5.56 2.12 10.40
CA ALA A 97 -5.61 3.46 10.99
C ALA A 97 -5.03 3.50 12.41
N ALA A 98 -5.44 2.56 13.28
CA ALA A 98 -4.91 2.46 14.63
C ALA A 98 -3.37 2.27 14.64
N LYS A 99 -2.84 1.41 13.76
CA LYS A 99 -1.40 1.13 13.67
C LYS A 99 -0.61 2.28 13.09
N ILE A 100 -1.16 2.97 12.10
CA ILE A 100 -0.62 4.20 11.54
C ILE A 100 -0.57 5.27 12.63
N GLY A 101 -1.65 5.48 13.38
CA GLY A 101 -1.68 6.39 14.52
C GLY A 101 -0.61 6.07 15.58
N ASP A 102 -0.46 4.80 15.96
CA ASP A 102 0.58 4.39 16.92
C ASP A 102 2.00 4.64 16.40
N LEU A 103 2.22 4.55 15.09
CA LEU A 103 3.50 4.84 14.46
C LEU A 103 3.75 6.37 14.42
N LEU A 104 2.72 7.16 14.13
CA LEU A 104 2.78 8.62 14.12
C LEU A 104 3.04 9.18 15.52
N ASP A 105 2.42 8.63 16.56
CA ASP A 105 2.73 8.97 17.96
C ASP A 105 4.19 8.67 18.30
N ALA A 106 4.70 7.51 17.87
CA ALA A 106 6.07 7.09 18.14
C ALA A 106 7.14 7.94 17.44
N VAL A 107 6.77 8.74 16.44
CA VAL A 107 7.66 9.72 15.77
C VAL A 107 7.34 11.16 16.18
N GLY A 108 6.44 11.38 17.14
CA GLY A 108 6.13 12.70 17.66
C GLY A 108 5.35 13.59 16.67
N PHE A 109 4.51 12.99 15.81
CA PHE A 109 3.80 13.74 14.76
C PHE A 109 2.89 14.85 15.32
N ALA A 110 2.16 14.55 16.41
CA ALA A 110 1.21 15.48 17.02
C ALA A 110 1.87 16.77 17.56
N GLN A 111 3.10 16.65 18.08
CA GLN A 111 3.82 17.77 18.69
C GLN A 111 4.24 18.79 17.64
N SER A 112 4.55 18.34 16.42
CA SER A 112 5.03 19.21 15.34
C SER A 112 3.91 19.73 14.44
N ASN A 113 2.72 19.11 14.45
CA ASN A 113 1.67 19.38 13.47
C ASN A 113 0.30 19.59 14.14
N PRO A 114 0.01 20.79 14.70
CA PRO A 114 -1.32 21.09 15.21
C PRO A 114 -2.32 21.24 14.05
N ASN A 115 -3.46 20.55 14.14
CA ASN A 115 -4.52 20.54 13.12
C ASN A 115 -4.03 20.17 11.69
N PRO A 116 -3.40 19.01 11.51
CA PRO A 116 -2.72 18.65 10.27
C PRO A 116 -3.67 18.46 9.08
N GLU A 117 -3.20 18.81 7.89
CA GLU A 117 -3.77 18.40 6.60
C GLU A 117 -3.19 17.06 6.18
N ILE A 118 -4.04 16.03 6.10
CA ILE A 118 -3.62 14.65 5.83
C ILE A 118 -4.23 14.18 4.52
N LEU A 119 -3.40 13.68 3.60
CA LEU A 119 -3.82 13.05 2.36
C LEU A 119 -3.59 11.54 2.41
N GLU A 120 -4.54 10.74 1.95
CA GLU A 120 -4.32 9.33 1.65
C GLU A 120 -4.48 9.05 0.16
N VAL A 121 -3.44 8.47 -0.44
CA VAL A 121 -3.43 8.07 -1.84
C VAL A 121 -4.02 6.66 -1.94
N GLY A 122 -4.99 6.45 -2.83
CA GLY A 122 -5.73 5.17 -2.94
C GLY A 122 -6.52 4.87 -1.68
N CYS A 123 -7.34 5.82 -1.23
CA CYS A 123 -7.95 5.77 0.11
C CYS A 123 -9.08 4.74 0.25
N ALA A 124 -9.53 4.08 -0.82
CA ALA A 124 -10.65 3.15 -0.79
C ALA A 124 -11.89 3.77 -0.13
N PHE A 125 -12.38 3.22 1.00
CA PHE A 125 -13.52 3.79 1.72
C PHE A 125 -13.15 5.01 2.60
N GLY A 126 -11.89 5.42 2.60
CA GLY A 126 -11.43 6.65 3.24
C GLY A 126 -11.41 6.59 4.78
N LEU A 127 -11.58 5.40 5.39
CA LEU A 127 -11.68 5.30 6.84
C LEU A 127 -10.32 5.43 7.53
N ILE A 128 -9.22 5.06 6.85
CA ILE A 128 -7.86 5.26 7.37
C ILE A 128 -7.60 6.75 7.58
N VAL A 129 -7.65 7.56 6.53
CA VAL A 129 -7.41 9.00 6.64
C VAL A 129 -8.40 9.69 7.57
N ARG A 130 -9.67 9.26 7.62
CA ARG A 130 -10.67 9.82 8.55
C ARG A 130 -10.24 9.66 10.00
N LEU A 131 -9.96 8.42 10.42
CA LEU A 131 -9.62 8.12 11.80
C LEU A 131 -8.25 8.69 12.21
N VAL A 132 -7.29 8.71 11.27
CA VAL A 132 -5.99 9.34 11.53
C VAL A 132 -6.15 10.85 11.70
N ALA A 133 -6.88 11.52 10.81
CA ALA A 133 -7.13 12.95 10.95
C ALA A 133 -7.83 13.29 12.27
N GLU A 134 -8.84 12.53 12.68
CA GLU A 134 -9.52 12.73 13.97
C GLU A 134 -8.59 12.54 15.17
N ARG A 135 -7.75 11.50 15.17
CA ARG A 135 -6.77 11.24 16.24
C ARG A 135 -5.83 12.42 16.46
N PHE A 136 -5.50 13.14 15.40
CA PHE A 136 -4.59 14.29 15.42
C PHE A 136 -5.31 15.64 15.29
N HIS A 137 -6.63 15.67 15.47
CA HIS A 137 -7.46 16.89 15.36
C HIS A 137 -7.29 17.66 14.04
N GLY A 138 -6.98 16.94 12.96
CA GLY A 138 -6.72 17.47 11.63
C GLY A 138 -7.87 17.29 10.64
N ARG A 139 -7.56 17.57 9.36
CA ARG A 139 -8.46 17.37 8.22
C ARG A 139 -7.89 16.33 7.27
N GLY A 140 -8.72 15.35 6.91
CA GLY A 140 -8.36 14.24 6.03
C GLY A 140 -8.91 14.39 4.62
N TRP A 141 -8.13 13.98 3.63
CA TRP A 141 -8.47 14.01 2.20
C TRP A 141 -8.08 12.69 1.55
N GLY A 142 -8.89 12.23 0.58
CA GLY A 142 -8.60 11.01 -0.17
C GLY A 142 -8.32 11.25 -1.65
N VAL A 143 -7.48 10.40 -2.25
CA VAL A 143 -7.39 10.21 -3.71
C VAL A 143 -7.89 8.81 -4.03
N GLU A 144 -8.92 8.68 -4.86
CA GLU A 144 -9.51 7.37 -5.17
C GLU A 144 -10.08 7.33 -6.60
N PRO A 145 -9.57 6.43 -7.47
CA PRO A 145 -10.04 6.34 -8.84
C PRO A 145 -11.40 5.63 -9.00
N SER A 146 -11.85 4.83 -8.04
CA SER A 146 -13.12 4.10 -8.11
C SER A 146 -14.30 4.97 -7.70
N ASP A 147 -15.32 5.08 -8.56
CA ASP A 147 -16.57 5.78 -8.24
C ASP A 147 -17.33 5.10 -7.08
N GLU A 148 -17.36 3.77 -7.04
CA GLU A 148 -18.00 3.03 -5.94
C GLU A 148 -17.34 3.34 -4.58
N ALA A 149 -16.02 3.21 -4.48
CA ALA A 149 -15.29 3.50 -3.24
C ALA A 149 -15.39 4.98 -2.84
N LYS A 150 -15.33 5.90 -3.82
CA LYS A 150 -15.55 7.34 -3.61
C LYS A 150 -16.90 7.60 -2.94
N LEU A 151 -17.98 6.98 -3.41
CA LEU A 151 -19.32 7.18 -2.85
C LEU A 151 -19.41 6.69 -1.40
N VAL A 152 -18.77 5.57 -1.06
CA VAL A 152 -18.68 5.10 0.32
C VAL A 152 -17.86 6.08 1.17
N ALA A 153 -16.71 6.53 0.67
CA ALA A 153 -15.86 7.48 1.37
C ALA A 153 -16.60 8.77 1.71
N GLU A 154 -17.28 9.39 0.73
CA GLU A 154 -17.96 10.67 0.93
C GLU A 154 -19.27 10.53 1.71
N ARG A 155 -20.14 9.57 1.34
CA ARG A 155 -21.51 9.50 1.89
C ARG A 155 -21.62 8.71 3.18
N ILE A 156 -20.76 7.71 3.37
CA ILE A 156 -20.84 6.81 4.54
C ILE A 156 -19.78 7.18 5.57
N VAL A 157 -18.52 7.31 5.15
CA VAL A 157 -17.41 7.59 6.07
C VAL A 157 -17.26 9.08 6.36
N GLY A 158 -17.64 9.94 5.42
CA GLY A 158 -17.50 11.39 5.52
C GLY A 158 -16.09 11.92 5.18
N THR A 159 -15.34 11.18 4.37
CA THR A 159 -14.02 11.59 3.88
C THR A 159 -14.16 12.32 2.55
N PRO A 160 -13.73 13.59 2.44
CA PRO A 160 -13.76 14.31 1.17
C PRO A 160 -12.70 13.76 0.20
N ILE A 161 -13.11 13.57 -1.05
CA ILE A 161 -12.23 13.06 -2.12
C ILE A 161 -11.72 14.24 -2.94
N TYR A 162 -10.40 14.41 -2.93
CA TYR A 162 -9.71 15.54 -3.55
C TYR A 162 -9.59 15.37 -5.06
N ALA A 163 -9.23 14.16 -5.50
CA ALA A 163 -8.94 13.84 -6.89
C ALA A 163 -9.08 12.33 -7.12
N ARG A 164 -9.14 11.90 -8.39
CA ARG A 164 -9.14 10.48 -8.76
C ARG A 164 -7.74 9.90 -8.86
N SER A 165 -6.75 10.73 -9.15
CA SER A 165 -5.34 10.32 -9.26
C SER A 165 -4.39 11.39 -8.73
N MET A 166 -3.15 10.99 -8.48
CA MET A 166 -2.08 11.94 -8.15
C MET A 166 -1.81 12.92 -9.30
N ASP A 167 -1.92 12.48 -10.55
CA ASP A 167 -1.72 13.34 -11.73
C ASP A 167 -2.78 14.45 -11.80
N GLU A 168 -4.04 14.10 -11.56
CA GLU A 168 -5.13 15.07 -11.46
C GLU A 168 -4.91 16.03 -10.28
N LEU A 169 -4.47 15.51 -9.13
CA LEU A 169 -4.19 16.32 -7.96
C LEU A 169 -3.08 17.35 -8.21
N ILE A 170 -1.92 16.93 -8.74
CA ILE A 170 -0.81 17.84 -9.01
C ILE A 170 -1.09 18.78 -10.19
N ALA A 171 -1.99 18.43 -11.11
CA ALA A 171 -2.41 19.32 -12.19
C ALA A 171 -3.19 20.52 -11.63
N ASN A 172 -4.05 20.28 -10.65
CA ASN A 172 -4.98 21.27 -10.10
C ASN A 172 -4.49 21.96 -8.83
N ASP A 173 -3.55 21.37 -8.08
CA ASP A 173 -2.96 21.98 -6.89
C ASP A 173 -1.43 21.99 -6.96
N LYS A 174 -0.86 23.17 -6.79
CA LYS A 174 0.59 23.41 -6.78
C LYS A 174 1.12 23.77 -5.40
N ARG A 175 0.25 23.82 -4.38
CA ARG A 175 0.62 24.24 -3.03
C ARG A 175 1.22 23.09 -2.24
N GLU A 176 2.25 23.40 -1.47
CA GLU A 176 2.73 22.55 -0.39
C GLU A 176 1.71 22.63 0.76
N ARG A 177 0.87 21.60 0.89
CA ARG A 177 -0.33 21.65 1.73
C ARG A 177 -0.31 20.63 2.85
N PHE A 178 0.19 19.43 2.59
CA PHE A 178 -0.03 18.30 3.48
C PHE A 178 1.09 18.15 4.49
N ASP A 179 0.71 18.01 5.76
CA ASP A 179 1.58 17.66 6.88
C ASP A 179 1.87 16.15 6.87
N LEU A 180 0.95 15.35 6.33
CA LEU A 180 1.11 13.91 6.17
C LEU A 180 0.49 13.41 4.86
N ILE A 181 1.26 12.61 4.12
CA ILE A 181 0.75 11.85 2.97
C ILE A 181 0.92 10.35 3.24
N ILE A 182 -0.19 9.61 3.18
CA ILE A 182 -0.27 8.18 3.46
C ILE A 182 -0.40 7.39 2.16
N PHE A 183 0.43 6.36 2.01
CA PHE A 183 0.30 5.30 1.03
C PHE A 183 0.05 3.98 1.77
N SER A 184 -1.21 3.61 2.02
CA SER A 184 -1.54 2.32 2.64
C SER A 184 -1.90 1.29 1.59
N HIS A 185 -1.00 0.32 1.36
CA HIS A 185 -1.18 -0.78 0.41
C HIS A 185 -1.47 -0.35 -1.04
N VAL A 186 -0.94 0.80 -1.43
CA VAL A 186 -1.14 1.39 -2.75
C VAL A 186 0.17 1.59 -3.52
N LEU A 187 1.27 1.95 -2.85
CA LEU A 187 2.51 2.29 -3.57
C LEU A 187 3.06 1.08 -4.32
N GLU A 188 2.90 -0.13 -3.76
CA GLU A 188 3.25 -1.38 -4.44
C GLU A 188 2.43 -1.64 -5.72
N ASN A 189 1.29 -0.96 -5.88
CA ASN A 189 0.33 -1.10 -6.98
C ASN A 189 0.52 -0.06 -8.09
N ILE A 190 1.14 1.08 -7.78
CA ILE A 190 1.34 2.18 -8.75
C ILE A 190 2.45 1.78 -9.71
N THR A 191 2.23 1.81 -11.02
CA THR A 191 3.22 1.32 -12.00
C THR A 191 4.48 2.17 -12.10
N ASN A 192 4.39 3.47 -11.78
CA ASN A 192 5.50 4.40 -11.68
C ASN A 192 5.61 4.96 -10.25
N ALA A 193 6.03 4.11 -9.31
CA ALA A 193 6.18 4.49 -7.90
C ALA A 193 7.11 5.72 -7.68
N PRO A 194 8.26 5.87 -8.38
CA PRO A 194 9.09 7.08 -8.26
C PRO A 194 8.35 8.38 -8.60
N GLU A 195 7.56 8.40 -9.68
CA GLU A 195 6.78 9.58 -10.07
C GLU A 195 5.71 9.92 -9.03
N ALA A 196 5.02 8.92 -8.48
CA ALA A 196 4.07 9.13 -7.39
C ALA A 196 4.74 9.68 -6.11
N LEU A 197 5.96 9.24 -5.80
CA LEU A 197 6.75 9.78 -4.68
C LEU A 197 7.17 11.24 -4.94
N HIS A 198 7.59 11.58 -6.15
CA HIS A 198 7.89 12.97 -6.52
C HIS A 198 6.63 13.87 -6.47
N ALA A 199 5.49 13.37 -6.94
CA ALA A 199 4.21 14.07 -6.84
C ALA A 199 3.83 14.31 -5.37
N ALA A 200 3.95 13.29 -4.52
CA ALA A 200 3.71 13.44 -3.08
C ALA A 200 4.68 14.42 -2.45
N GLN A 201 5.98 14.33 -2.76
CA GLN A 201 6.98 15.27 -2.27
C GLN A 201 6.57 16.72 -2.57
N ARG A 202 6.14 17.02 -3.82
CA ARG A 202 5.72 18.38 -4.23
C ARG A 202 4.52 18.92 -3.46
N LEU A 203 3.59 18.06 -3.03
CA LEU A 203 2.40 18.45 -2.28
C LEU A 203 2.64 18.52 -0.77
N LEU A 204 3.74 17.93 -0.30
CA LEU A 204 4.13 17.89 1.11
C LEU A 204 4.68 19.24 1.56
N LYS A 205 4.35 19.66 2.78
CA LYS A 205 5.03 20.77 3.45
C LYS A 205 6.52 20.46 3.68
N ALA A 206 7.32 21.49 3.95
CA ALA A 206 8.76 21.36 4.16
C ALA A 206 9.12 20.33 5.26
N ASP A 207 8.36 20.33 6.35
CA ASP A 207 8.49 19.46 7.53
C ASP A 207 7.47 18.30 7.55
N GLY A 208 6.69 18.15 6.46
CA GLY A 208 5.69 17.11 6.36
C GLY A 208 6.30 15.72 6.23
N LEU A 209 5.47 14.72 6.54
CA LEU A 209 5.84 13.31 6.53
C LEU A 209 5.15 12.54 5.40
N ILE A 210 5.85 11.56 4.84
CA ILE A 210 5.28 10.52 4.00
C ILE A 210 5.29 9.21 4.80
N LEU A 211 4.14 8.57 4.92
CA LEU A 211 3.99 7.26 5.53
C LEU A 211 3.59 6.25 4.47
N ILE A 212 4.40 5.22 4.30
CA ILE A 212 4.12 4.12 3.38
C ILE A 212 3.95 2.86 4.20
N ASP A 213 2.80 2.20 4.06
CA ASP A 213 2.52 0.89 4.62
C ASP A 213 2.30 -0.12 3.47
N THR A 214 3.09 -1.18 3.45
CA THR A 214 3.14 -2.13 2.33
C THR A 214 3.37 -3.56 2.81
N ARG A 215 3.23 -4.52 1.90
CA ARG A 215 3.64 -5.91 2.15
C ARG A 215 5.16 -5.99 2.25
N ASN A 216 5.65 -6.70 3.26
CA ASN A 216 7.08 -6.96 3.37
C ASN A 216 7.46 -8.23 2.59
N ASN A 217 8.07 -8.04 1.42
CA ASN A 217 8.46 -9.15 0.56
C ASN A 217 9.55 -10.04 1.16
N TYR A 218 10.22 -9.59 2.22
CA TYR A 218 11.18 -10.42 2.96
C TYR A 218 10.52 -11.62 3.64
N TRP A 219 9.30 -11.45 4.16
CA TRP A 219 8.58 -12.48 4.91
C TRP A 219 7.47 -13.16 4.11
N PHE A 220 7.02 -12.54 3.03
CA PHE A 220 5.90 -13.03 2.24
C PHE A 220 6.08 -12.77 0.76
N ARG A 221 6.02 -13.84 -0.04
CA ARG A 221 6.05 -13.75 -1.51
C ARG A 221 4.82 -12.98 -2.01
N SER A 222 5.01 -11.72 -2.34
CA SER A 222 3.92 -10.79 -2.68
C SER A 222 3.62 -10.75 -4.18
N TRP A 223 3.93 -11.82 -4.91
CA TRP A 223 3.76 -11.89 -6.37
C TRP A 223 2.28 -11.98 -6.73
N HIS A 224 1.78 -10.95 -7.40
CA HIS A 224 0.38 -10.85 -7.80
C HIS A 224 0.25 -9.82 -8.92
N ILE A 225 -0.78 -9.93 -9.76
CA ILE A 225 -1.05 -8.94 -10.82
C ILE A 225 -1.21 -7.52 -10.26
N HIS A 226 -1.62 -7.38 -9.00
CA HIS A 226 -1.80 -6.09 -8.34
C HIS A 226 -0.49 -5.47 -7.83
N HIS A 227 0.60 -6.25 -7.73
CA HIS A 227 1.85 -5.81 -7.12
C HIS A 227 2.98 -5.78 -8.18
N PRO A 228 3.05 -4.74 -9.02
CA PRO A 228 4.22 -4.50 -9.87
C PRO A 228 5.51 -4.35 -9.06
N TYR A 229 5.43 -3.92 -7.79
CA TYR A 229 6.58 -3.83 -6.90
C TYR A 229 6.45 -4.75 -5.69
N CYS A 230 7.57 -5.34 -5.27
CA CYS A 230 7.67 -6.21 -4.11
C CYS A 230 8.74 -5.66 -3.16
N PHE A 231 8.32 -4.79 -2.24
CA PHE A 231 9.24 -4.03 -1.40
C PHE A 231 9.80 -4.80 -0.21
N THR A 232 11.05 -4.49 0.11
CA THR A 232 11.70 -4.74 1.40
C THR A 232 12.10 -3.40 2.00
N ALA A 233 12.45 -3.37 3.30
CA ALA A 233 12.89 -2.13 3.94
C ALA A 233 14.09 -1.47 3.22
N PRO A 234 15.14 -2.23 2.82
CA PRO A 234 16.26 -1.65 2.08
C PRO A 234 15.86 -1.13 0.69
N SER A 235 15.10 -1.91 -0.09
CA SER A 235 14.73 -1.51 -1.45
C SER A 235 13.80 -0.29 -1.47
N LEU A 236 12.87 -0.20 -0.51
CA LEU A 236 11.96 0.94 -0.39
C LEU A 236 12.70 2.19 0.11
N SER A 237 13.59 2.05 1.11
CA SER A 237 14.41 3.17 1.59
C SER A 237 15.33 3.72 0.50
N LYS A 238 15.87 2.85 -0.35
CA LYS A 238 16.67 3.26 -1.51
C LYS A 238 15.85 4.06 -2.52
N MET A 239 14.66 3.59 -2.87
CA MET A 239 13.74 4.30 -3.77
C MET A 239 13.31 5.65 -3.21
N LEU A 240 13.01 5.72 -1.91
CA LEU A 240 12.71 6.97 -1.20
C LEU A 240 13.86 7.96 -1.29
N ALA A 241 15.09 7.52 -0.98
CA ALA A 241 16.28 8.37 -1.07
C ALA A 241 16.52 8.93 -2.47
N ARG A 242 16.31 8.13 -3.51
CA ARG A 242 16.38 8.59 -4.91
C ARG A 242 15.28 9.58 -5.26
N SER A 243 14.14 9.49 -4.57
CA SER A 243 13.00 10.40 -4.73
C SER A 243 13.08 11.64 -3.84
N GLY A 244 14.26 11.94 -3.26
CA GLY A 244 14.47 13.12 -2.41
C GLY A 244 13.93 13.00 -0.98
N LEU A 245 13.72 11.77 -0.49
CA LEU A 245 13.13 11.50 0.82
C LEU A 245 14.10 10.74 1.74
N GLN A 246 14.11 11.07 3.04
CA GLN A 246 14.88 10.36 4.05
C GLN A 246 13.96 9.52 4.93
N THR A 247 14.27 8.22 5.07
CA THR A 247 13.63 7.36 6.07
C THR A 247 13.97 7.82 7.49
N ILE A 248 12.95 8.15 8.29
CA ILE A 248 13.05 8.50 9.71
C ILE A 248 12.83 7.26 10.58
N LYS A 249 11.81 6.47 10.24
CA LYS A 249 11.40 5.31 11.02
C LYS A 249 11.00 4.16 10.11
N THR A 250 11.42 2.96 10.47
CA THR A 250 10.91 1.72 9.88
C THR A 250 10.30 0.87 10.97
N ARG A 251 9.13 0.31 10.72
CA ARG A 251 8.43 -0.62 11.61
C ARG A 251 7.93 -1.80 10.81
N THR A 252 8.10 -3.00 11.33
CA THR A 252 7.43 -4.17 10.78
C THR A 252 6.35 -4.66 11.73
N TRP A 253 5.30 -5.23 11.18
CA TRP A 253 4.17 -5.69 11.97
C TRP A 253 3.36 -6.74 11.21
N SER A 254 2.53 -7.49 11.93
CA SER A 254 1.77 -8.62 11.37
C SER A 254 0.38 -8.69 11.95
N ARG A 255 -0.57 -9.14 11.12
CA ARG A 255 -1.92 -9.55 11.56
C ARG A 255 -1.83 -10.67 12.59
N PRO A 256 -2.90 -10.86 13.40
CA PRO A 256 -2.92 -11.82 14.48
C PRO A 256 -2.51 -13.25 14.10
N LYS A 257 -2.70 -13.64 12.85
CA LYS A 257 -2.40 -14.98 12.36
C LYS A 257 -0.92 -15.24 12.10
N MET A 258 -0.03 -14.25 12.27
CA MET A 258 1.41 -14.40 12.04
C MET A 258 2.24 -13.87 13.21
N ALA A 259 3.00 -14.79 13.80
CA ALA A 259 3.65 -14.67 15.09
C ALA A 259 4.88 -13.76 15.13
N TYR A 260 5.72 -13.77 14.08
CA TYR A 260 7.05 -13.18 14.14
C TYR A 260 7.11 -11.72 13.68
N GLY A 261 5.99 -10.99 13.76
CA GLY A 261 5.92 -9.66 13.14
C GLY A 261 6.24 -9.76 11.65
N GLY A 262 6.57 -8.67 10.98
CA GLY A 262 7.22 -8.78 9.66
C GLY A 262 6.34 -8.86 8.42
N LEU A 263 5.03 -9.19 8.46
CA LEU A 263 4.21 -9.35 7.25
C LEU A 263 4.02 -8.03 6.49
N TYR A 264 3.93 -6.95 7.24
CA TYR A 264 3.79 -5.59 6.78
C TYR A 264 5.03 -4.79 7.16
N LEU A 265 5.33 -3.84 6.30
CA LEU A 265 6.43 -2.90 6.42
C LEU A 265 5.83 -1.50 6.37
N SER A 266 6.03 -0.73 7.43
CA SER A 266 5.70 0.69 7.47
C SER A 266 6.98 1.51 7.51
N ILE A 267 7.10 2.51 6.65
CA ILE A 267 8.18 3.49 6.63
C ILE A 267 7.60 4.89 6.78
N VAL A 268 8.17 5.67 7.68
CA VAL A 268 7.96 7.12 7.76
C VAL A 268 9.19 7.79 7.18
N ALA A 269 8.98 8.71 6.26
CA ALA A 269 10.02 9.50 5.62
C ALA A 269 9.65 10.98 5.58
N GLN A 270 10.64 11.85 5.40
CA GLN A 270 10.47 13.29 5.19
C GLN A 270 11.33 13.76 4.01
N ARG A 271 11.14 15.01 3.57
CA ARG A 271 12.02 15.64 2.58
C ARG A 271 13.48 15.63 3.06
N ARG A 272 14.40 15.53 2.11
CA ARG A 272 15.84 15.59 2.34
C ARG A 272 16.49 16.55 1.36
N ASP A 273 17.51 17.27 1.82
CA ASP A 273 18.23 18.24 1.00
C ASP A 273 19.23 17.62 0.01
N ALA A 274 19.72 16.40 0.25
CA ALA A 274 20.74 15.74 -0.58
C ALA A 274 20.53 14.23 -0.74
N ILE A 275 20.82 13.70 -1.94
CA ILE A 275 20.77 12.25 -2.23
C ILE A 275 22.02 11.58 -1.64
N PRO A 276 21.89 10.59 -0.74
CA PRO A 276 23.04 9.88 -0.18
C PRO A 276 23.74 9.01 -1.23
N VAL A 277 25.06 8.94 -1.16
CA VAL A 277 25.85 7.87 -1.80
C VAL A 277 25.61 6.58 -1.02
N TRP A 278 25.43 5.47 -1.73
CA TRP A 278 25.10 4.19 -1.12
C TRP A 278 26.16 3.15 -1.43
N GLU A 279 26.48 2.33 -0.44
CA GLU A 279 27.17 1.08 -0.67
C GLU A 279 26.18 -0.02 -1.12
N PRO A 280 26.62 -0.97 -1.97
CA PRO A 280 25.80 -2.11 -2.36
C PRO A 280 25.37 -2.93 -1.13
N LEU A 281 24.12 -3.37 -1.11
CA LEU A 281 23.66 -4.24 -0.03
C LEU A 281 24.31 -5.63 -0.14
N PRO A 282 24.81 -6.23 0.95
CA PRO A 282 25.44 -7.54 0.90
C PRO A 282 24.48 -8.61 0.35
N VAL A 283 25.02 -9.47 -0.52
CA VAL A 283 24.30 -10.53 -1.25
C VAL A 283 23.54 -11.50 -0.31
N MET A 284 23.92 -11.60 0.97
CA MET A 284 23.27 -12.46 1.97
C MET A 284 21.77 -12.14 2.19
N ALA A 285 21.30 -10.92 1.89
CA ALA A 285 19.86 -10.60 1.91
C ALA A 285 19.03 -11.44 0.92
N SER A 286 19.68 -12.04 -0.10
CA SER A 286 19.04 -12.80 -1.18
C SER A 286 18.63 -14.23 -0.82
N LEU A 287 19.39 -14.90 0.06
CA LEU A 287 19.08 -16.27 0.51
C LEU A 287 17.77 -16.30 1.31
N HIS A 288 17.55 -15.29 2.16
CA HIS A 288 16.29 -15.16 2.89
C HIS A 288 15.08 -14.85 2.00
N MET A 289 15.23 -14.07 0.92
CA MET A 289 14.13 -13.86 -0.04
C MET A 289 13.72 -15.13 -0.79
N ARG A 290 14.66 -16.08 -0.99
CA ARG A 290 14.40 -17.36 -1.66
C ARG A 290 13.85 -18.43 -0.71
N PHE A 291 14.35 -18.51 0.53
CA PHE A 291 14.04 -19.62 1.46
C PHE A 291 13.33 -19.20 2.76
N GLY A 292 13.25 -17.91 3.07
CA GLY A 292 12.74 -17.38 4.35
C GLY A 292 11.36 -17.93 4.75
N PRO A 293 10.35 -17.94 3.87
CA PRO A 293 9.04 -18.50 4.20
C PRO A 293 9.08 -20.01 4.50
N SER A 294 9.98 -20.76 3.86
CA SER A 294 10.12 -22.21 4.02
C SER A 294 10.90 -22.56 5.29
N VAL A 295 12.01 -21.86 5.55
CA VAL A 295 12.78 -21.96 6.79
C VAL A 295 11.91 -21.61 8.00
N TYR A 296 11.09 -20.56 7.89
CA TYR A 296 10.13 -20.18 8.92
C TYR A 296 9.12 -21.29 9.24
N ARG A 297 8.54 -21.92 8.21
CA ARG A 297 7.56 -23.02 8.39
C ARG A 297 8.20 -24.25 9.00
N LEU A 298 9.47 -24.51 8.69
CA LEU A 298 10.23 -25.65 9.20
C LEU A 298 10.64 -25.46 10.66
N LEU A 299 11.08 -24.26 11.04
CA LEU A 299 11.71 -23.96 12.34
C LEU A 299 10.74 -23.45 13.41
N THR A 300 9.47 -23.20 13.08
CA THR A 300 8.48 -22.70 14.05
C THR A 300 7.42 -23.76 14.37
N PRO A 301 7.52 -24.47 15.50
CA PRO A 301 6.52 -25.45 15.92
C PRO A 301 5.10 -24.87 15.99
N TRP A 302 4.10 -25.72 15.73
CA TRP A 302 2.69 -25.32 15.72
C TRP A 302 2.24 -24.64 17.03
N VAL A 303 2.77 -25.07 18.17
CA VAL A 303 2.47 -24.49 19.50
C VAL A 303 2.88 -23.02 19.59
N VAL A 304 4.08 -22.69 19.10
CA VAL A 304 4.57 -21.30 19.05
C VAL A 304 3.69 -20.46 18.12
N ARG A 305 3.21 -21.03 17.01
CA ARG A 305 2.28 -20.34 16.09
C ARG A 305 0.91 -20.10 16.74
N TYR A 306 0.41 -21.06 17.54
CA TYR A 306 -0.86 -20.94 18.25
C TYR A 306 -0.81 -19.87 19.35
N LEU A 307 0.17 -19.94 20.26
CA LEU A 307 0.31 -18.97 21.37
C LEU A 307 0.49 -17.54 20.86
N ASN A 308 1.32 -17.36 19.84
CA ASN A 308 1.49 -16.07 19.21
C ASN A 308 0.21 -15.56 18.53
N SER A 309 -0.64 -16.46 18.03
CA SER A 309 -1.93 -16.04 17.46
C SER A 309 -2.88 -15.45 18.51
N GLN A 310 -2.79 -15.92 19.77
CA GLN A 310 -3.57 -15.40 20.88
C GLN A 310 -3.06 -14.03 21.34
N VAL A 311 -1.73 -13.88 21.50
CA VAL A 311 -1.10 -12.59 21.84
C VAL A 311 -1.40 -11.54 20.77
N ALA A 312 -1.27 -11.92 19.51
CA ALA A 312 -1.52 -11.01 18.42
C ALA A 312 -3.03 -10.73 18.25
N GLN A 313 -3.95 -11.63 18.64
CA GLN A 313 -5.38 -11.31 18.73
C GLN A 313 -5.68 -10.24 19.79
N HIS A 314 -5.01 -10.29 20.95
CA HIS A 314 -5.16 -9.28 22.00
C HIS A 314 -4.61 -7.91 21.56
N ARG A 315 -3.40 -7.86 20.97
CA ARG A 315 -2.78 -6.62 20.45
C ARG A 315 -3.48 -5.99 19.24
N TRP A 316 -4.54 -6.61 18.75
CA TRP A 316 -5.28 -6.24 17.53
C TRP A 316 -6.78 -6.07 17.76
N ARG A 317 -7.20 -6.00 19.03
CA ARG A 317 -8.55 -5.53 19.34
C ARG A 317 -8.62 -4.04 19.02
N LEU A 318 -9.63 -3.67 18.25
CA LEU A 318 -9.99 -2.26 18.10
C LEU A 318 -10.54 -1.79 19.44
N GLU A 319 -10.29 -0.53 19.76
CA GLU A 319 -10.99 0.13 20.85
C GLU A 319 -12.50 0.02 20.64
N GLU A 320 -13.25 -0.15 21.73
CA GLU A 320 -14.68 -0.45 21.63
C GLU A 320 -15.45 0.69 20.95
N GLY A 321 -15.04 1.94 21.14
CA GLY A 321 -15.59 3.10 20.43
C GLY A 321 -15.41 3.01 18.92
N VAL A 322 -14.19 2.70 18.45
CA VAL A 322 -13.89 2.52 17.02
C VAL A 322 -14.66 1.33 16.45
N ARG A 323 -14.75 0.23 17.20
CA ARG A 323 -15.51 -0.96 16.78
C ARG A 323 -17.00 -0.66 16.61
N ARG A 324 -17.59 0.09 17.55
CA ARG A 324 -19.00 0.50 17.51
C ARG A 324 -19.26 1.41 16.31
N ARG A 325 -18.38 2.39 16.08
CA ARG A 325 -18.46 3.26 14.90
C ARG A 325 -18.36 2.50 13.58
N VAL A 326 -17.46 1.53 13.47
CA VAL A 326 -17.40 0.67 12.26
C VAL A 326 -18.71 -0.10 12.07
N ALA A 327 -19.33 -0.57 13.16
CA ALA A 327 -20.63 -1.24 13.07
C ALA A 327 -21.75 -0.28 12.60
N GLU A 328 -21.76 0.96 13.08
CA GLU A 328 -22.67 2.01 12.63
C GLU A 328 -22.49 2.31 11.13
N LEU A 329 -21.25 2.52 10.68
CA LEU A 329 -20.93 2.72 9.25
C LEU A 329 -21.41 1.55 8.40
N VAL A 330 -21.26 0.31 8.90
CA VAL A 330 -21.73 -0.90 8.20
C VAL A 330 -23.25 -0.94 8.09
N ASN A 331 -23.98 -0.38 9.04
CA ASN A 331 -25.44 -0.31 8.97
C ASN A 331 -25.92 0.74 7.97
N LEU A 332 -25.12 1.78 7.72
CA LEU A 332 -25.39 2.80 6.70
C LEU A 332 -25.07 2.32 5.28
N LEU A 333 -24.28 1.24 5.13
CA LEU A 333 -24.04 0.65 3.82
C LEU A 333 -25.37 0.13 3.24
N PRO A 334 -25.67 0.44 1.97
CA PRO A 334 -26.87 -0.05 1.33
C PRO A 334 -26.83 -1.58 1.21
N ASP A 335 -28.01 -2.19 1.26
CA ASP A 335 -28.16 -3.64 1.05
C ASP A 335 -27.98 -4.03 -0.42
N THR A 336 -28.13 -3.06 -1.32
CA THR A 336 -27.87 -3.14 -2.76
C THR A 336 -26.66 -2.27 -3.15
N PRO A 337 -26.02 -2.52 -4.31
CA PRO A 337 -24.84 -1.76 -4.72
C PRO A 337 -25.17 -0.27 -4.86
N ILE A 338 -24.25 0.60 -4.46
CA ILE A 338 -24.36 2.03 -4.80
C ILE A 338 -24.19 2.14 -6.31
N GLN A 339 -25.30 2.31 -7.02
CA GLN A 339 -25.27 2.65 -8.44
C GLN A 339 -24.81 4.11 -8.56
N SER A 340 -23.77 4.32 -9.37
CA SER A 340 -23.21 5.63 -9.71
C SER A 340 -24.18 6.45 -10.53
#